data_AF-A0A2L2YZD6-F1
#
_entry.id   AF-A0A2L2YZD6-F1
#
_cell.length_a   1.000
_cell.length_b   1.000
_cell.length_c   1.000
_cell.angle_alpha   90.00
_cell.angle_beta   90.00
_cell.angle_gamma   90.00
#
_symmetry.space_group_name_H-M   'P 1'
#
loop_
_entity.id
_entity.type
_entity.pdbx_description
1 polymer ?
#
loop_
_entity_poly.entity_id
_entity_poly.type
_entity_poly.pdbx_seq_one_letter_code
_entity_poly.pdbx_strand_id
1 'polypeptide(L)' 'ETLGRIINVNGEPIDERGPEVTDKYAAIHEEAPEFVDMSGEQEILVTGIIVVVLLAPYS' A
#
# COMPACT_ATOMS: atom_id res chain seq x y z
N GLU A 1 9.75 -8.32 4.64
CA GLU A 1 8.79 -8.57 5.72
C GLU A 1 8.53 -7.25 6.45
N THR A 2 7.37 -6.62 6.29
CA THR A 2 7.16 -5.21 6.69
C THR A 2 5.88 -4.94 7.49
N LEU A 3 5.02 -5.95 7.67
CA LEU A 3 3.76 -5.80 8.39
C LEU A 3 4.00 -5.36 9.84
N GLY A 4 3.45 -4.22 10.24
CA GLY A 4 3.57 -3.68 11.60
C GLY A 4 4.95 -3.06 11.92
N ARG A 5 5.78 -2.78 10.91
CA ARG A 5 6.97 -1.94 11.05
C ARG A 5 6.61 -0.47 10.84
N ILE A 6 7.30 0.44 11.52
CA ILE A 6 7.20 1.88 11.28
C ILE A 6 8.48 2.33 10.59
N ILE A 7 8.36 2.83 9.36
CA ILE A 7 9.47 3.15 8.48
C ILE A 7 9.32 4.60 8.02
N ASN A 8 10.43 5.33 7.92
CA ASN A 8 10.43 6.68 7.38
C ASN A 8 10.36 6.71 5.84
N VAL A 9 10.23 7.90 5.26
CA VAL A 9 10.17 8.10 3.79
C VAL A 9 11.45 7.68 3.06
N ASN A 10 12.58 7.62 3.76
CA ASN A 10 13.85 7.18 3.21
C ASN A 10 14.03 5.66 3.26
N GLY A 11 13.08 4.92 3.86
CA GLY A 11 13.17 3.47 4.04
C GLY A 11 13.96 3.03 5.27
N GLU A 12 14.15 3.89 6.27
CA GLU A 12 14.83 3.51 7.52
C GLU A 12 13.80 3.21 8.63
N PRO A 13 13.94 2.09 9.35
CA PRO A 13 13.03 1.74 10.43
C PRO A 13 13.21 2.67 11.64
N ILE A 14 12.12 3.21 12.17
CA ILE A 14 12.09 4.10 13.34
C ILE A 14 11.35 3.48 14.53
N ASP A 15 11.10 2.17 14.47
CA ASP A 15 10.30 1.43 15.46
C ASP A 15 11.12 0.79 16.60
N GLU A 16 12.41 1.11 16.71
CA GLU A 16 13.34 0.57 17.73
C GLU A 16 13.49 -0.97 17.73
N ARG A 17 12.93 -1.68 16.73
CA ARG A 17 12.94 -3.15 16.64
C ARG A 17 14.15 -3.71 15.88
N GLY A 18 15.17 -2.89 15.66
CA GLY A 18 16.37 -3.24 14.90
C GLY A 18 16.19 -3.11 13.38
N PRO A 19 17.20 -3.52 12.58
CA PRO A 19 17.15 -3.37 11.13
C PRO A 19 16.01 -4.20 10.51
N GLU A 20 15.45 -3.68 9.43
CA GLU A 20 14.50 -4.43 8.60
C GLU A 20 15.25 -5.38 7.66
N VAL A 21 14.89 -6.67 7.72
CA VAL A 21 15.45 -7.69 6.82
C VAL A 21 14.45 -7.89 5.69
N THR A 22 14.86 -7.56 4.48
CA THR A 22 14.07 -7.78 3.26
C THR A 22 14.97 -8.26 2.14
N ASP A 23 14.49 -9.23 1.38
CA ASP A 23 15.20 -9.77 0.21
C ASP A 23 14.83 -9.03 -1.09
N LYS A 24 13.91 -8.06 -1.00
CA LYS A 24 13.33 -7.35 -2.15
C LYS A 24 13.43 -5.84 -1.98
N TYR A 25 13.89 -5.17 -3.04
CA TYR A 25 13.92 -3.73 -3.18
C TYR A 25 13.27 -3.36 -4.52
N ALA A 26 12.43 -2.34 -4.52
CA ALA A 26 11.78 -1.79 -5.72
C ALA A 26 12.16 -0.31 -5.88
N ALA A 27 12.20 0.17 -7.13
CA ALA A 27 12.52 1.57 -7.40
C ALA A 27 11.31 2.46 -7.14
N ILE A 28 11.52 3.60 -6.47
CA ILE A 28 10.43 4.57 -6.21
C ILE A 28 9.86 5.24 -7.47
N HIS A 29 10.54 5.12 -8.61
CA HIS A 29 10.11 5.63 -9.91
C HIS A 29 9.95 4.49 -10.93
N GLU A 30 9.45 3.34 -10.49
CA GLU A 30 9.12 2.22 -11.37
C GLU A 30 8.00 2.62 -12.36
N GLU A 31 8.08 2.14 -13.59
CA GLU A 31 7.08 2.44 -14.61
C GLU A 31 5.73 1.81 -14.23
N ALA A 32 4.65 2.50 -14.59
CA ALA A 32 3.30 1.96 -14.39
C ALA A 32 3.11 0.67 -15.20
N PRO A 33 2.34 -0.30 -14.69
CA PRO A 33 2.03 -1.53 -15.42
C PRO A 33 1.33 -1.23 -16.75
N GLU A 34 1.46 -2.13 -17.73
CA GLU A 34 0.77 -1.98 -19.01
C GLU A 34 -0.75 -2.10 -18.83
N PHE A 35 -1.53 -1.47 -19.72
CA PHE A 35 -2.99 -1.49 -19.66
C PHE A 35 -3.57 -2.92 -19.66
N VAL A 36 -2.90 -3.86 -20.31
CA VAL A 36 -3.30 -5.28 -20.37
C VAL A 36 -3.15 -6.02 -19.05
N ASP A 37 -2.29 -5.52 -18.15
CA ASP A 37 -2.00 -6.11 -16.85
C ASP A 37 -2.79 -5.46 -15.70
N MET A 38 -3.50 -4.35 -15.98
CA MET A 38 -4.35 -3.68 -14.99
C MET A 38 -5.66 -4.47 -14.80
N SER A 39 -6.03 -4.76 -13.54
CA SER A 39 -7.36 -5.30 -13.24
C SER A 39 -8.44 -4.23 -13.42
N GLY A 40 -9.50 -4.55 -14.15
CA GLY A 40 -10.70 -3.70 -14.29
C GLY A 40 -11.80 -4.01 -13.27
N GLU A 41 -11.52 -4.86 -12.29
CA GLU A 41 -12.48 -5.23 -11.25
C GLU A 41 -12.69 -4.06 -10.29
N GLN A 42 -13.96 -3.70 -10.08
CA GLN A 42 -14.36 -2.73 -9.06
C GLN A 42 -14.61 -3.47 -7.76
N GLU A 43 -13.85 -3.14 -6.72
CA GLU A 43 -13.97 -3.73 -5.39
C GLU A 43 -14.33 -2.65 -4.38
N ILE A 44 -15.45 -2.84 -3.67
CA ILE A 44 -15.87 -1.86 -2.66
C ILE A 44 -14.96 -1.97 -1.43
N LEU A 45 -14.15 -0.94 -1.20
CA LEU A 45 -13.35 -0.82 0.01
C LEU A 45 -14.23 -0.33 1.17
N VAL A 46 -14.58 -1.25 2.08
CA VAL A 46 -15.38 -0.94 3.26
C VAL A 46 -14.52 -0.17 4.28
N THR A 47 -14.77 1.13 4.41
CA THR A 47 -13.99 2.03 5.28
C THR A 47 -14.42 2.00 6.75
N GLY A 48 -15.56 1.38 7.07
CA GLY A 48 -16.17 1.41 8.41
C GLY A 48 -16.92 2.71 8.74
N ILE A 49 -16.97 3.68 7.82
CA ILE A 49 -17.73 4.93 7.98
C ILE A 49 -18.98 4.87 7.11
N ILE A 50 -20.15 4.67 7.73
CA ILE A 50 -21.43 4.41 7.04
C ILE A 50 -21.76 5.49 5.99
N VAL A 51 -21.58 6.76 6.33
CA VAL A 51 -21.90 7.88 5.44
C VAL A 51 -21.03 7.86 4.16
N VAL A 52 -19.75 7.51 4.30
CA VAL A 52 -18.81 7.45 3.17
C VAL A 52 -19.17 6.30 2.24
N VAL A 53 -19.45 5.12 2.80
CA VAL A 53 -19.81 3.93 2.01
C VAL A 53 -21.13 4.11 1.25
N LEU A 54 -22.11 4.81 1.83
CA LEU A 54 -23.42 4.98 1.20
C LEU A 54 -23.47 6.06 0.11
N LEU A 55 -22.67 7.13 0.24
CA LEU A 55 -22.72 8.28 -0.68
C LEU A 55 -21.61 8.25 -1.73
N ALA A 56 -20.45 7.68 -1.41
CA ALA A 56 -19.28 7.67 -2.27
C ALA A 56 -18.41 6.42 -1.98
N PRO A 57 -18.87 5.22 -2.39
CA PRO A 57 -18.07 4.02 -2.26
C PRO A 57 -16.75 4.16 -3.04
N TYR A 58 -15.64 3.78 -2.41
CA TYR A 58 -14.36 3.61 -3.11
C TYR A 58 -14.39 2.25 -3.79
N SER A 59 -14.32 2.24 -5.13
CA SER A 59 -14.43 1.07 -6.02
C SER A 59 -13.18 0.89 -6.87
#